data_AF-A0A9D1NEQ4-F1
#
_entry.id   AF-A0A9D1NEQ4-F1
#
_cell.length_a   1.000
_cell.length_b   1.000
_cell.length_c   1.000
_cell.angle_alpha   90.00
_cell.angle_beta   90.00
_cell.angle_gamma   90.00
#
_symmetry.space_group_name_H-M   'P 1'
#
loop_
_entity.id
_entity.type
_entity.pdbx_description
1 polymer ?
#
loop_
_entity_poly.entity_id
_entity_poly.type
_entity_poly.pdbx_seq_one_letter_code
_entity_poly.pdbx_strand_id
1 'polypeptide(L)'
;MKKFLSLAFICLISFSFILTGCNLFPTNQANYLSAPIVTFQTAEGENIKIDKEDLITAFNSYGAELVNSYGYSIQDAIDATIEVLINREVMLLEAERTITLGNGDLNEIWDDAYDTIISNLSTYEELVIEQWKLNVPSTLDEEEESETAYTPYKPQAEIVLQDGKYVIKLLNTNTSTDQNVDLYYNEGEEITSLVKTVNDRLNNSANKDVLTEAKRQYVEALKESEEGRNLSTNSDEVFAREVERIYEAVKDNKYIELYSEKLQGDNDISNITLSQVLRKLTADMLSSYTKYTLNATQFDTDMLDSRENVDYVVNNNYFYVNHILLKYDESSTTYLDELETLYKNGTISEKAYNDALEVEAEKIKATNIQTGKETNLSPMDIYDELVGLMTGKSDEAKTQIFKDHIYTYNEDTGNMNADYCYVIGKDSSRMVDTFTETSRKLWDNGKGEYGAIDYCVSEYGVHIIFYAGPVTNAFTISDPDNFNLNTDNMDELTEIVNTLKNTYLNAFNNKTLFDKVYEELATDSYTIFETMNLDVLKKEIKNLTIHISNYQDLLG
;
A
#
# COMPACT_ATOMS: atom_id res chain seq x y z
N MET A 1 19.93 3.22 14.77
CA MET A 1 21.02 3.81 13.95
C MET A 1 20.99 3.48 12.46
N LYS A 2 20.25 2.47 11.97
CA LYS A 2 20.12 2.24 10.51
C LYS A 2 18.95 2.99 9.83
N LYS A 3 17.97 3.49 10.59
CA LYS A 3 16.89 4.35 10.06
C LYS A 3 17.30 5.83 9.86
N PHE A 4 18.35 6.29 10.55
CA PHE A 4 18.90 7.64 10.40
C PHE A 4 19.76 7.80 9.13
N LEU A 5 20.17 6.70 8.49
CA LEU A 5 20.91 6.75 7.22
C LEU A 5 19.98 6.74 5.98
N SER A 6 18.77 6.18 6.08
CA SER A 6 17.81 6.16 4.96
C SER A 6 17.07 7.49 4.80
N LEU A 7 16.68 8.13 5.91
CA LEU A 7 16.05 9.46 5.89
C LEU A 7 17.04 10.56 5.46
N ALA A 8 18.31 10.42 5.87
CA ALA A 8 19.39 11.27 5.38
C ALA A 8 19.71 11.05 3.89
N PHE A 9 19.44 9.87 3.31
CA PHE A 9 19.70 9.58 1.89
C PHE A 9 18.61 10.16 0.97
N ILE A 10 17.36 10.22 1.41
CA ILE A 10 16.27 10.89 0.67
C ILE A 10 16.47 12.42 0.75
N CYS A 11 16.87 12.96 1.90
CA CYS A 11 17.21 14.39 2.02
C CYS A 11 18.55 14.80 1.35
N LEU A 12 19.50 13.87 1.14
CA LEU A 12 20.74 14.14 0.41
C LEU A 12 20.60 14.02 -1.11
N ILE A 13 19.64 13.25 -1.63
CA ILE A 13 19.41 13.17 -3.08
C ILE A 13 18.79 14.47 -3.63
N SER A 14 18.05 15.21 -2.80
CA SER A 14 17.54 16.55 -3.13
C SER A 14 18.60 17.68 -3.05
N PHE A 15 19.78 17.43 -2.50
CA PHE A 15 20.83 18.45 -2.29
C PHE A 15 22.19 18.18 -2.96
N SER A 16 22.37 17.08 -3.69
CA SER A 16 23.71 16.66 -4.14
C SER A 16 24.13 17.03 -5.58
N PHE A 17 23.35 17.81 -6.34
CA PHE A 17 23.73 18.17 -7.73
C PHE A 17 23.78 19.67 -8.07
N ILE A 18 23.92 20.57 -7.09
CA ILE A 18 24.16 22.02 -7.39
C ILE A 18 25.66 22.35 -7.53
N LEU A 19 26.56 21.36 -7.52
CA LEU A 19 27.99 21.60 -7.73
C LEU A 19 28.57 20.65 -8.79
N THR A 20 28.36 21.00 -10.07
CA THR A 20 29.40 20.96 -11.11
C THR A 20 28.86 21.56 -12.42
N GLY A 21 29.36 22.75 -12.77
CA GLY A 21 29.11 23.33 -14.10
C GLY A 21 29.15 24.85 -14.12
N CYS A 22 30.33 25.46 -13.93
CA CYS A 22 30.54 26.79 -14.48
C CYS A 22 30.45 26.71 -16.01
N ASN A 23 29.25 26.85 -16.57
CA ASN A 23 29.10 27.16 -17.98
C ASN A 23 29.44 28.64 -18.19
N LEU A 24 30.37 28.90 -19.12
CA LEU A 24 30.87 30.23 -19.48
C LEU A 24 29.81 31.12 -20.19
N PHE A 25 28.57 30.63 -20.30
CA PHE A 25 27.40 31.34 -20.80
C PHE A 25 26.20 30.92 -19.93
N PRO A 26 25.41 31.86 -19.39
CA PRO A 26 24.18 31.52 -18.68
C PRO A 26 23.20 30.89 -19.69
N THR A 27 22.99 29.59 -19.59
CA THR A 27 21.85 28.93 -20.21
C THR A 27 20.60 29.54 -19.61
N ASN A 28 19.69 30.06 -20.45
CA ASN A 28 18.37 30.48 -20.00
C ASN A 28 17.63 29.21 -19.53
N GLN A 29 17.60 28.98 -18.21
CA GLN A 29 17.04 27.77 -17.60
C GLN A 29 15.57 27.56 -17.98
N ALA A 30 14.78 28.63 -18.10
CA ALA A 30 13.40 28.50 -18.55
C ALA A 30 13.29 28.01 -20.00
N ASN A 31 14.11 28.53 -20.91
CA ASN A 31 14.14 28.01 -22.28
C ASN A 31 14.66 26.58 -22.36
N TYR A 32 15.50 26.17 -21.41
CA TYR A 32 16.03 24.83 -21.32
C TYR A 32 14.99 23.83 -20.79
N LEU A 33 14.27 24.18 -19.73
CA LEU A 33 13.24 23.33 -19.10
C LEU A 33 11.94 23.28 -19.91
N SER A 34 11.52 24.40 -20.52
CA SER A 34 10.33 24.46 -21.40
C SER A 34 10.62 24.02 -22.84
N ALA A 35 11.77 23.41 -23.10
CA ALA A 35 12.09 22.89 -24.44
C ALA A 35 11.20 21.67 -24.73
N PRO A 36 10.44 21.66 -25.85
CA PRO A 36 9.57 20.52 -26.20
C PRO A 36 10.42 19.29 -26.48
N ILE A 37 10.23 18.20 -25.73
CA ILE A 37 10.87 16.92 -26.01
C ILE A 37 9.99 16.03 -26.89
N VAL A 38 8.68 16.19 -26.79
CA VAL A 38 7.70 15.52 -27.64
C VAL A 38 6.65 16.54 -28.06
N THR A 39 6.26 16.49 -29.33
CA THR A 39 5.10 17.23 -29.84
C THR A 39 4.25 16.30 -30.66
N PHE A 40 2.93 16.35 -30.49
CA PHE A 40 1.99 15.61 -31.33
C PHE A 40 0.66 16.36 -31.47
N GLN A 41 -0.15 15.93 -32.42
CA GLN A 41 -1.46 16.52 -32.68
C GLN A 41 -2.56 15.49 -32.46
N THR A 42 -3.63 15.86 -31.77
CA THR A 42 -4.80 14.99 -31.60
C THR A 42 -5.56 14.83 -32.92
N ALA A 43 -6.49 13.87 -32.97
CA ALA A 43 -7.36 13.68 -34.14
C ALA A 43 -8.13 14.96 -34.53
N GLU A 44 -8.47 15.77 -33.52
CA GLU A 44 -9.25 17.00 -33.59
C GLU A 44 -8.42 18.26 -33.89
N GLY A 45 -7.09 18.14 -33.87
CA GLY A 45 -6.17 19.18 -34.31
C GLY A 45 -5.50 19.97 -33.18
N GLU A 46 -5.69 19.59 -31.92
CA GLU A 46 -5.01 20.17 -30.77
C GLU A 46 -3.53 19.77 -30.73
N ASN A 47 -2.64 20.72 -30.44
CA ASN A 47 -1.20 20.47 -30.38
C ASN A 47 -0.77 20.27 -28.93
N ILE A 48 -0.24 19.09 -28.66
CA ILE A 48 0.24 18.68 -27.35
C ILE A 48 1.76 18.74 -27.31
N LYS A 49 2.29 19.13 -26.16
CA LYS A 49 3.71 19.35 -25.91
C LYS A 49 4.07 18.73 -24.57
N ILE A 50 5.04 17.82 -24.59
CA ILE A 50 5.71 17.32 -23.39
C ILE A 50 7.06 18.00 -23.34
N ASP A 51 7.39 18.60 -22.21
CA ASP A 51 8.56 19.42 -22.00
C ASP A 51 9.69 18.68 -21.28
N LYS A 52 10.88 19.26 -21.34
CA LYS A 52 12.06 18.67 -20.72
C LYS A 52 11.92 18.60 -19.20
N GLU A 53 11.23 19.56 -18.61
CA GLU A 53 10.86 19.53 -17.19
C GLU A 53 10.06 18.28 -16.81
N ASP A 54 9.08 17.90 -17.62
CA ASP A 54 8.25 16.71 -17.38
C ASP A 54 9.11 15.45 -17.39
N LEU A 55 10.05 15.36 -18.34
CA LEU A 55 11.00 14.26 -18.41
C LEU A 55 11.97 14.21 -17.23
N ILE A 56 12.55 15.33 -16.84
CA ILE A 56 13.47 15.35 -15.69
C ILE A 56 12.73 14.95 -14.42
N THR A 57 11.53 15.48 -14.21
CA THR A 57 10.69 15.18 -13.04
C THR A 57 10.32 13.71 -13.03
N ALA A 58 9.75 13.19 -14.12
CA ALA A 58 9.37 11.80 -14.27
C ALA A 58 10.56 10.82 -14.14
N PHE A 59 11.69 11.16 -14.75
CA PHE A 59 12.89 10.34 -14.67
C PHE A 59 13.42 10.27 -13.23
N ASN A 60 13.41 11.39 -12.50
CA ASN A 60 13.82 11.40 -11.10
C ASN A 60 12.83 10.65 -10.20
N SER A 61 11.53 10.70 -10.50
CA SER A 61 10.50 10.00 -9.73
C SER A 61 10.51 8.49 -9.92
N TYR A 62 10.66 8.00 -11.16
CA TYR A 62 10.58 6.56 -11.45
C TYR A 62 11.59 6.05 -12.49
N GLY A 63 12.05 6.90 -13.43
CA GLY A 63 13.02 6.47 -14.46
C GLY A 63 14.38 6.05 -13.90
N ALA A 64 14.84 6.68 -12.81
CA ALA A 64 16.11 6.38 -12.16
C ALA A 64 16.14 4.95 -11.58
N GLU A 65 14.98 4.41 -11.19
CA GLU A 65 14.88 3.05 -10.68
C GLU A 65 15.12 2.01 -11.78
N LEU A 66 14.76 2.30 -13.03
CA LEU A 66 15.07 1.44 -14.18
C LEU A 66 16.58 1.20 -14.34
N VAL A 67 17.38 2.24 -14.07
CA VAL A 67 18.85 2.13 -14.10
C VAL A 67 19.37 1.43 -12.84
N ASN A 68 18.92 1.86 -11.66
CA ASN A 68 19.47 1.43 -10.38
C ASN A 68 19.07 0.01 -9.97
N SER A 69 17.83 -0.39 -10.26
CA SER A 69 17.24 -1.66 -9.82
C SER A 69 17.13 -2.68 -10.96
N TYR A 70 16.90 -2.22 -12.19
CA TYR A 70 16.64 -3.09 -13.34
C TYR A 70 17.79 -3.15 -14.35
N GLY A 71 18.87 -2.39 -14.13
CA GLY A 71 20.10 -2.44 -14.93
C GLY A 71 19.96 -1.89 -16.35
N TYR A 72 18.96 -1.05 -16.60
CA TYR A 72 18.78 -0.38 -17.90
C TYR A 72 19.92 0.59 -18.17
N SER A 73 20.22 0.84 -19.45
CA SER A 73 21.07 1.97 -19.80
C SER A 73 20.32 3.29 -19.53
N ILE A 74 21.05 4.38 -19.30
CA ILE A 74 20.45 5.72 -19.11
C ILE A 74 19.57 6.08 -20.31
N GLN A 75 20.01 5.74 -21.52
CA GLN A 75 19.24 5.96 -22.74
C GLN A 75 17.94 5.16 -22.76
N ASP A 76 17.99 3.85 -22.46
CA ASP A 76 16.79 3.00 -22.46
C ASP A 76 15.79 3.43 -21.38
N ALA A 77 16.28 3.89 -20.22
CA ALA A 77 15.45 4.41 -19.15
C ALA A 77 14.79 5.74 -19.53
N ILE A 78 15.52 6.66 -20.17
CA ILE A 78 14.96 7.92 -20.70
C ILE A 78 13.91 7.64 -21.78
N ASP A 79 14.19 6.73 -22.71
CA ASP A 79 13.24 6.37 -23.78
C ASP A 79 11.96 5.77 -23.19
N ALA A 80 12.07 4.90 -22.17
CA ALA A 80 10.92 4.34 -21.47
C ALA A 80 10.12 5.41 -20.70
N THR A 81 10.79 6.36 -20.04
CA THR A 81 10.13 7.48 -19.37
C THR A 81 9.37 8.38 -20.36
N ILE A 82 9.97 8.68 -21.52
CA ILE A 82 9.28 9.43 -22.59
C ILE A 82 8.03 8.68 -23.05
N GLU A 83 8.10 7.36 -23.21
CA GLU A 83 6.94 6.55 -23.60
C GLU A 83 5.82 6.59 -22.54
N VAL A 84 6.15 6.50 -21.26
CA VAL A 84 5.17 6.63 -20.17
C VAL A 84 4.50 8.00 -20.18
N LEU A 85 5.28 9.08 -20.38
CA LEU A 85 4.73 10.43 -20.48
C LEU A 85 3.77 10.58 -21.66
N ILE A 86 4.11 10.02 -22.83
CA ILE A 86 3.22 10.00 -24.00
C ILE A 86 1.94 9.22 -23.68
N ASN A 87 2.04 8.06 -23.03
CA ASN A 87 0.88 7.24 -22.69
C ASN A 87 -0.08 7.99 -21.77
N ARG A 88 0.46 8.58 -20.69
CA ARG A 88 -0.31 9.34 -19.71
C ARG A 88 -1.07 10.49 -20.38
N GLU A 89 -0.39 11.27 -21.19
CA GLU A 89 -0.97 12.42 -21.88
C GLU A 89 -2.10 12.01 -22.83
N VAL A 90 -1.92 10.91 -23.56
CA VAL A 90 -2.91 10.39 -24.51
C VAL A 90 -4.15 9.88 -23.79
N MET A 91 -3.99 9.23 -22.64
CA MET A 91 -5.12 8.79 -21.82
C MET A 91 -5.87 9.97 -21.21
N LEU A 92 -5.14 10.94 -20.67
CA LEU A 92 -5.73 12.13 -20.05
C LEU A 92 -6.64 12.88 -21.03
N LEU A 93 -6.18 13.11 -22.26
CA LEU A 93 -6.97 13.79 -23.29
C LEU A 93 -8.28 13.06 -23.61
N GLU A 94 -8.27 11.72 -23.65
CA GLU A 94 -9.50 10.96 -23.88
C GLU A 94 -10.38 10.90 -22.62
N ALA A 95 -9.77 10.86 -21.45
CA ALA A 95 -10.47 10.93 -20.16
C ALA A 95 -11.26 12.24 -20.04
N GLU A 96 -10.62 13.39 -20.24
CA GLU A 96 -11.27 14.71 -20.19
C GLU A 96 -12.41 14.86 -21.20
N ARG A 97 -12.34 14.17 -22.35
CA ARG A 97 -13.40 14.18 -23.38
C ARG A 97 -14.60 13.34 -22.99
N THR A 98 -14.41 12.32 -22.17
CA THR A 98 -15.40 11.25 -21.97
C THR A 98 -15.95 11.16 -20.56
N ILE A 99 -15.28 11.77 -19.59
CA ILE A 99 -15.64 11.82 -18.18
C ILE A 99 -16.16 13.21 -17.82
N THR A 100 -17.21 13.24 -17.01
CA THR A 100 -17.75 14.47 -16.43
C THR A 100 -17.60 14.37 -14.92
N LEU A 101 -16.86 15.29 -14.31
CA LEU A 101 -16.71 15.36 -12.86
C LEU A 101 -18.00 15.88 -12.19
N GLY A 102 -18.45 15.19 -11.15
CA GLY A 102 -19.49 15.64 -10.25
C GLY A 102 -18.94 16.48 -9.09
N ASN A 103 -19.84 17.08 -8.29
CA ASN A 103 -19.43 17.88 -7.14
C ASN A 103 -18.67 17.07 -6.08
N GLY A 104 -19.01 15.80 -5.89
CA GLY A 104 -18.26 14.94 -4.96
C GLY A 104 -16.84 14.69 -5.44
N ASP A 105 -16.63 14.43 -6.73
CA ASP A 105 -15.29 14.28 -7.31
C ASP A 105 -14.48 15.57 -7.16
N LEU A 106 -15.11 16.73 -7.37
CA LEU A 106 -14.49 18.04 -7.20
C LEU A 106 -14.09 18.33 -5.74
N ASN A 107 -14.93 17.93 -4.78
CA ASN A 107 -14.59 18.03 -3.36
C ASN A 107 -13.45 17.07 -2.97
N GLU A 108 -13.43 15.85 -3.51
CA GLU A 108 -12.35 14.88 -3.30
C GLU A 108 -11.02 15.41 -3.86
N ILE A 109 -11.02 15.93 -5.09
CA ILE A 109 -9.84 16.60 -5.68
C ILE A 109 -9.37 17.75 -4.80
N TRP A 110 -10.30 18.50 -4.21
CA TRP A 110 -9.98 19.61 -3.31
C TRP A 110 -9.34 19.11 -2.02
N ASP A 111 -9.91 18.08 -1.38
CA ASP A 111 -9.38 17.48 -0.15
C ASP A 111 -7.97 16.88 -0.40
N ASP A 112 -7.80 16.09 -1.45
CA ASP A 112 -6.52 15.47 -1.82
C ASP A 112 -5.43 16.52 -2.13
N ALA A 113 -5.80 17.59 -2.84
CA ALA A 113 -4.88 18.69 -3.11
C ALA A 113 -4.49 19.42 -1.82
N TYR A 114 -5.45 19.65 -0.93
CA TYR A 114 -5.21 20.28 0.37
C TYR A 114 -4.25 19.43 1.23
N ASP A 115 -4.50 18.13 1.37
CA ASP A 115 -3.68 17.22 2.16
C ASP A 115 -2.26 17.11 1.59
N THR A 116 -2.13 17.03 0.26
CA THR A 116 -0.83 17.08 -0.43
C THR A 116 -0.04 18.36 -0.11
N ILE A 117 -0.70 19.52 -0.12
CA ILE A 117 -0.06 20.80 0.22
C ILE A 117 0.39 20.83 1.69
N ILE A 118 -0.44 20.30 2.59
CA ILE A 118 -0.14 20.24 4.02
C ILE A 118 1.04 19.31 4.30
N SER A 119 1.08 18.13 3.68
CA SER A 119 2.20 17.19 3.78
C SER A 119 3.51 17.77 3.25
N ASN A 120 3.47 18.48 2.10
CA ASN A 120 4.64 19.22 1.62
C ASN A 120 5.11 20.26 2.65
N LEU A 121 4.19 20.99 3.28
CA LEU A 121 4.52 21.99 4.30
C LEU A 121 4.99 21.38 5.63
N SER A 122 4.49 20.21 6.04
CA SER A 122 4.93 19.54 7.28
C SER A 122 6.41 19.15 7.18
N THR A 123 6.86 18.70 6.01
CA THR A 123 8.28 18.43 5.73
C THR A 123 9.16 19.67 6.02
N TYR A 124 8.71 20.87 5.65
CA TYR A 124 9.43 22.11 5.99
C TYR A 124 9.26 22.54 7.44
N GLU A 125 8.12 22.23 8.09
CA GLU A 125 7.95 22.44 9.53
C GLU A 125 8.99 21.65 10.33
N GLU A 126 9.15 20.37 10.02
CA GLU A 126 10.15 19.50 10.64
C GLU A 126 11.58 20.05 10.48
N LEU A 127 11.93 20.48 9.26
CA LEU A 127 13.23 21.11 8.98
C LEU A 127 13.45 22.36 9.84
N VAL A 128 12.42 23.21 10.01
CA VAL A 128 12.53 24.42 10.83
C VAL A 128 12.65 24.05 12.31
N ILE A 129 11.86 23.08 12.80
CA ILE A 129 11.95 22.57 14.19
C ILE A 129 13.37 22.07 14.48
N GLU A 130 13.96 21.29 13.55
CA GLU A 130 15.33 20.79 13.67
C GLU A 130 16.36 21.93 13.64
N GLN A 131 16.28 22.83 12.66
CA GLN A 131 17.18 23.97 12.52
C GLN A 131 17.15 24.88 13.75
N TRP A 132 15.96 25.10 14.31
CA TRP A 132 15.74 25.96 15.48
C TRP A 132 15.94 25.21 16.80
N LYS A 133 16.18 23.89 16.76
CA LYS A 133 16.38 23.02 17.91
C LYS A 133 15.23 23.10 18.91
N LEU A 134 14.01 23.13 18.39
CA LEU A 134 12.80 23.13 19.20
C LEU A 134 12.41 21.71 19.56
N ASN A 135 11.89 21.51 20.77
CA ASN A 135 11.26 20.26 21.21
C ASN A 135 9.74 20.44 21.21
N VAL A 136 9.17 20.72 20.04
CA VAL A 136 7.72 20.84 19.83
C VAL A 136 7.29 19.78 18.81
N PRO A 137 6.15 19.10 19.00
CA PRO A 137 5.61 18.23 17.97
C PRO A 137 5.20 19.06 16.74
N SER A 138 5.21 18.46 15.56
CA SER A 138 4.62 19.07 14.37
C SER A 138 3.13 19.35 14.62
N THR A 139 2.64 20.42 14.03
CA THR A 139 1.22 20.80 14.07
C THR A 139 0.51 20.57 12.74
N LEU A 140 1.26 20.17 11.71
CA LEU A 140 0.76 19.83 10.39
C LEU A 140 0.77 18.33 10.11
N ASP A 141 1.46 17.52 10.91
CA ASP A 141 1.28 16.07 10.90
C ASP A 141 -0.22 15.78 10.95
N GLU A 142 -0.68 15.11 9.90
CA GLU A 142 -1.97 14.45 9.95
C GLU A 142 -1.92 13.46 11.11
N GLU A 143 -3.02 13.33 11.86
CA GLU A 143 -3.17 12.14 12.69
C GLU A 143 -2.98 10.98 11.73
N GLU A 144 -1.82 10.29 11.80
CA GLU A 144 -1.63 9.04 11.07
C GLU A 144 -2.93 8.27 11.27
N GLU A 145 -3.66 7.97 10.19
CA GLU A 145 -4.72 6.98 10.26
C GLU A 145 -4.10 5.81 10.98
N SER A 146 -4.53 5.56 12.22
CA SER A 146 -3.72 4.71 13.07
C SER A 146 -3.67 3.36 12.37
N GLU A 147 -2.46 2.85 12.09
CA GLU A 147 -2.27 1.53 11.47
C GLU A 147 -3.01 0.41 12.25
N THR A 148 -3.45 0.74 13.48
CA THR A 148 -4.22 -0.07 14.41
C THR A 148 -5.74 -0.05 14.18
N ALA A 149 -6.29 0.76 13.27
CA ALA A 149 -7.72 0.75 12.96
C ALA A 149 -8.09 -0.46 12.08
N TYR A 150 -9.19 -1.14 12.43
CA TYR A 150 -9.72 -2.21 11.58
C TYR A 150 -10.34 -1.60 10.34
N THR A 151 -9.78 -1.93 9.17
CA THR A 151 -10.36 -1.59 7.88
C THR A 151 -10.93 -2.88 7.28
N PRO A 152 -12.26 -3.06 7.31
CA PRO A 152 -12.88 -4.21 6.66
C PRO A 152 -12.46 -4.24 5.19
N TYR A 153 -12.09 -5.42 4.68
CA TYR A 153 -11.83 -5.58 3.26
C TYR A 153 -13.10 -5.23 2.47
N LYS A 154 -12.95 -4.42 1.42
CA LYS A 154 -14.03 -4.00 0.53
C LYS A 154 -13.90 -4.76 -0.80
N PRO A 155 -14.77 -5.75 -1.08
CA PRO A 155 -14.70 -6.51 -2.32
C PRO A 155 -14.90 -5.61 -3.56
N GLN A 156 -14.08 -5.81 -4.59
CA GLN A 156 -14.18 -5.06 -5.85
C GLN A 156 -15.26 -5.60 -6.79
N ALA A 157 -15.57 -6.89 -6.68
CA ALA A 157 -16.51 -7.58 -7.56
C ALA A 157 -17.22 -8.74 -6.83
N GLU A 158 -18.29 -9.25 -7.42
CA GLU A 158 -18.99 -10.45 -6.95
C GLU A 158 -19.37 -11.38 -8.10
N ILE A 159 -19.36 -12.70 -7.84
CA ILE A 159 -19.92 -13.70 -8.76
C ILE A 159 -21.42 -13.82 -8.51
N VAL A 160 -22.22 -13.55 -9.56
CA VAL A 160 -23.69 -13.65 -9.56
C VAL A 160 -24.19 -14.57 -10.68
N LEU A 161 -25.34 -15.20 -10.47
CA LEU A 161 -26.01 -16.00 -11.49
C LEU A 161 -27.04 -15.14 -12.22
N GLN A 162 -26.79 -14.81 -13.49
CA GLN A 162 -27.67 -14.02 -14.35
C GLN A 162 -28.03 -14.83 -15.61
N ASP A 163 -29.32 -14.92 -15.91
CA ASP A 163 -29.84 -15.64 -17.10
C ASP A 163 -29.31 -17.07 -17.24
N GLY A 164 -29.12 -17.76 -16.11
CA GLY A 164 -28.62 -19.15 -16.06
C GLY A 164 -27.11 -19.29 -16.30
N LYS A 165 -26.35 -18.19 -16.26
CA LYS A 165 -24.89 -18.17 -16.38
C LYS A 165 -24.26 -17.37 -15.25
N TYR A 166 -23.10 -17.80 -14.78
CA TYR A 166 -22.33 -17.01 -13.83
C TYR A 166 -21.64 -15.86 -14.55
N VAL A 167 -21.79 -14.66 -14.01
CA VAL A 167 -21.11 -13.43 -14.45
C VAL A 167 -20.46 -12.77 -13.25
N ILE A 168 -19.44 -11.94 -13.50
CA ILE A 168 -18.77 -11.16 -12.47
C ILE A 168 -19.31 -9.74 -12.55
N LYS A 169 -19.95 -9.29 -11.46
CA LYS A 169 -20.48 -7.94 -11.32
C LYS A 169 -19.47 -7.09 -10.56
N LEU A 170 -19.18 -5.89 -11.05
CA LEU A 170 -18.39 -4.91 -10.33
C LEU A 170 -19.22 -4.36 -9.17
N LEU A 171 -18.63 -4.31 -7.97
CA LEU A 171 -19.30 -3.77 -6.77
C LEU A 171 -18.98 -2.29 -6.56
N ASN A 172 -17.83 -1.84 -7.07
CA ASN A 172 -17.42 -0.45 -7.12
C ASN A 172 -17.49 0.05 -8.56
N THR A 173 -18.68 0.10 -9.14
CA THR A 173 -18.92 1.21 -10.04
C THR A 173 -19.21 2.39 -9.11
N ASN A 174 -18.25 3.30 -8.97
CA ASN A 174 -18.56 4.68 -8.57
C ASN A 174 -19.44 5.25 -9.69
N THR A 175 -20.68 4.75 -9.84
CA THR A 175 -21.70 5.43 -10.63
C THR A 175 -21.97 6.72 -9.87
N SER A 176 -21.21 7.77 -10.23
CA SER A 176 -21.32 9.14 -9.79
C SER A 176 -21.26 9.32 -8.26
N THR A 177 -20.21 9.96 -7.78
CA THR A 177 -20.29 10.66 -6.49
C THR A 177 -21.57 11.51 -6.49
N ASP A 178 -22.34 11.38 -5.39
CA ASP A 178 -23.70 11.89 -5.28
C ASP A 178 -23.79 13.34 -5.76
N GLN A 179 -24.52 13.59 -6.86
CA GLN A 179 -24.73 14.95 -7.39
C GLN A 179 -25.44 15.88 -6.39
N ASN A 180 -25.92 15.37 -5.25
CA ASN A 180 -26.53 16.14 -4.18
C ASN A 180 -25.56 16.66 -3.11
N VAL A 181 -24.24 16.55 -3.29
CA VAL A 181 -23.27 17.19 -2.39
C VAL A 181 -22.98 18.61 -2.86
N ASP A 182 -23.08 19.58 -1.94
CA ASP A 182 -22.67 20.96 -2.20
C ASP A 182 -21.14 21.07 -2.25
N LEU A 183 -20.62 21.89 -3.17
CA LEU A 183 -19.19 22.19 -3.23
C LEU A 183 -18.72 22.92 -1.97
N TYR A 184 -17.50 22.63 -1.51
CA TYR A 184 -16.88 23.38 -0.40
C TYR A 184 -16.55 24.84 -0.77
N TYR A 185 -16.52 25.13 -2.06
CA TYR A 185 -16.13 26.41 -2.65
C TYR A 185 -17.12 26.84 -3.74
N ASN A 186 -17.07 28.12 -4.11
CA ASN A 186 -17.83 28.59 -5.28
C ASN A 186 -17.13 28.13 -6.55
N GLU A 187 -17.90 27.74 -7.56
CA GLU A 187 -17.37 27.33 -8.87
C GLU A 187 -16.40 28.39 -9.45
N GLY A 188 -15.19 27.96 -9.82
CA GLY A 188 -14.11 28.82 -10.32
C GLY A 188 -13.26 29.50 -9.22
N GLU A 189 -13.51 29.19 -7.94
CA GLU A 189 -12.74 29.69 -6.80
C GLU A 189 -11.92 28.59 -6.10
N GLU A 190 -11.78 27.39 -6.68
CA GLU A 190 -11.08 26.24 -6.11
C GLU A 190 -9.68 26.58 -5.59
N ILE A 191 -8.82 27.16 -6.43
CA ILE A 191 -7.44 27.51 -6.09
C ILE A 191 -7.41 28.60 -5.02
N THR A 192 -8.28 29.60 -5.14
CA THR A 192 -8.32 30.71 -4.16
C THR A 192 -8.81 30.20 -2.80
N SER A 193 -9.76 29.25 -2.79
CA SER A 193 -10.25 28.58 -1.60
C SER A 193 -9.16 27.74 -0.93
N LEU A 194 -8.44 26.91 -1.70
CA LEU A 194 -7.30 26.12 -1.19
C LEU A 194 -6.24 27.01 -0.55
N VAL A 195 -5.76 28.03 -1.29
CA VAL A 195 -4.75 28.97 -0.79
C VAL A 195 -5.21 29.61 0.51
N LYS A 196 -6.48 30.02 0.58
CA LYS A 196 -7.05 30.62 1.79
C LYS A 196 -7.09 29.62 2.95
N THR A 197 -7.62 28.43 2.74
CA THR A 197 -7.78 27.41 3.79
C THR A 197 -6.44 26.95 4.35
N VAL A 198 -5.44 26.72 3.48
CA VAL A 198 -4.07 26.43 3.91
C VAL A 198 -3.51 27.59 4.75
N ASN A 199 -3.61 28.83 4.27
CA ASN A 199 -3.14 29.98 5.03
C ASN A 199 -3.85 30.16 6.37
N ASP A 200 -5.15 29.89 6.45
CA ASP A 200 -5.92 29.95 7.68
C ASP A 200 -5.44 28.88 8.67
N ARG A 201 -5.15 27.64 8.22
CA ARG A 201 -4.55 26.59 9.06
C ARG A 201 -3.19 27.01 9.61
N LEU A 202 -2.30 27.50 8.76
CA LEU A 202 -0.97 27.98 9.18
C LEU A 202 -1.07 29.13 10.20
N ASN A 203 -2.00 30.07 9.99
CA ASN A 203 -2.17 31.25 10.83
C ASN A 203 -2.82 30.95 12.20
N ASN A 204 -3.58 29.87 12.31
CA ASN A 204 -4.31 29.47 13.52
C ASN A 204 -3.60 28.39 14.33
N SER A 205 -2.44 27.88 13.88
CA SER A 205 -1.64 26.90 14.62
C SER A 205 -0.97 27.49 15.87
N ALA A 206 -0.79 26.65 16.90
CA ALA A 206 -0.01 26.97 18.08
C ALA A 206 1.48 27.26 17.76
N ASN A 207 2.00 26.68 16.66
CA ASN A 207 3.38 26.86 16.19
C ASN A 207 3.49 27.86 15.02
N LYS A 208 2.62 28.89 14.99
CA LYS A 208 2.54 29.85 13.88
C LYS A 208 3.89 30.39 13.38
N ASP A 209 4.82 30.71 14.28
CA ASP A 209 6.13 31.27 13.89
C ASP A 209 6.97 30.24 13.13
N VAL A 210 6.94 28.97 13.55
CA VAL A 210 7.59 27.85 12.86
C VAL A 210 6.96 27.64 11.49
N LEU A 211 5.62 27.61 11.42
CA LEU A 211 4.89 27.42 10.16
C LEU A 211 5.06 28.57 9.16
N THR A 212 5.19 29.80 9.67
CA THR A 212 5.48 30.98 8.83
C THR A 212 6.86 30.85 8.20
N GLU A 213 7.85 30.38 8.95
CA GLU A 213 9.19 30.11 8.42
C GLU A 213 9.21 28.90 7.48
N ALA A 214 8.48 27.83 7.79
CA ALA A 214 8.36 26.65 6.94
C ALA A 214 7.80 27.03 5.56
N LYS A 215 6.67 27.76 5.54
CA LYS A 215 6.10 28.30 4.30
C LYS A 215 7.10 29.20 3.57
N ARG A 216 7.86 30.03 4.30
CA ARG A 216 8.88 30.89 3.68
C ARG A 216 9.97 30.06 2.99
N GLN A 217 10.50 29.03 3.65
CA GLN A 217 11.51 28.15 3.07
C GLN A 217 10.96 27.38 1.86
N TYR A 218 9.73 26.89 1.95
CA TYR A 218 9.04 26.25 0.83
C TYR A 218 8.92 27.18 -0.38
N VAL A 219 8.42 28.41 -0.17
CA VAL A 219 8.27 29.41 -1.24
C VAL A 219 9.60 29.85 -1.83
N GLU A 220 10.68 29.95 -1.03
CA GLU A 220 12.00 30.24 -1.59
C GLU A 220 12.51 29.09 -2.46
N ALA A 221 12.32 27.84 -2.05
CA ALA A 221 12.66 26.68 -2.89
C ALA A 221 11.87 26.69 -4.21
N LEU A 222 10.59 27.06 -4.17
CA LEU A 222 9.78 27.23 -5.38
C LEU A 222 10.31 28.35 -6.29
N LYS A 223 10.68 29.51 -5.74
CA LYS A 223 11.28 30.61 -6.53
C LYS A 223 12.58 30.19 -7.21
N GLU A 224 13.41 29.41 -6.52
CA GLU A 224 14.63 28.85 -7.09
C GLU A 224 14.29 27.89 -8.25
N SER A 225 13.25 27.06 -8.09
CA SER A 225 12.79 26.15 -9.16
C SER A 225 12.20 26.89 -10.38
N GLU A 226 11.64 28.08 -10.19
CA GLU A 226 11.05 28.91 -11.24
C GLU A 226 12.04 29.91 -11.87
N GLU A 227 13.33 29.87 -11.47
CA GLU A 227 14.31 30.86 -11.90
C GLU A 227 14.45 30.90 -13.44
N GLY A 228 14.41 32.12 -14.00
CA GLY A 228 14.51 32.35 -15.43
C GLY A 228 13.19 32.27 -16.21
N ARG A 229 12.07 31.84 -15.59
CA ARG A 229 10.76 31.68 -16.28
C ARG A 229 10.01 32.97 -16.59
N ASN A 230 10.56 34.13 -16.21
CA ASN A 230 9.88 35.44 -16.27
C ASN A 230 8.51 35.44 -15.57
N LEU A 231 8.32 34.59 -14.57
CA LEU A 231 7.14 34.54 -13.72
C LEU A 231 7.28 35.55 -12.58
N SER A 232 6.16 35.83 -11.91
CA SER A 232 6.17 36.71 -10.74
C SER A 232 6.93 36.08 -9.57
N THR A 233 7.81 36.84 -8.95
CA THR A 233 8.57 36.42 -7.76
C THR A 233 7.87 36.81 -6.44
N ASN A 234 6.64 37.31 -6.51
CA ASN A 234 5.83 37.56 -5.32
C ASN A 234 5.53 36.23 -4.62
N SER A 235 5.86 36.12 -3.33
CA SER A 235 5.69 34.90 -2.55
C SER A 235 4.26 34.33 -2.56
N ASP A 236 3.23 35.18 -2.55
CA ASP A 236 1.84 34.73 -2.57
C ASP A 236 1.46 34.19 -3.95
N GLU A 237 1.97 34.82 -5.02
CA GLU A 237 1.72 34.38 -6.40
C GLU A 237 2.52 33.11 -6.75
N VAL A 238 3.73 32.94 -6.20
CA VAL A 238 4.52 31.70 -6.31
C VAL A 238 3.80 30.55 -5.61
N PHE A 239 3.34 30.79 -4.37
CA PHE A 239 2.61 29.76 -3.62
C PHE A 239 1.29 29.40 -4.30
N ALA A 240 0.54 30.38 -4.82
CA ALA A 240 -0.71 30.11 -5.55
C ALA A 240 -0.50 29.27 -6.81
N ARG A 241 0.58 29.49 -7.56
CA ARG A 241 0.93 28.65 -8.72
C ARG A 241 1.26 27.22 -8.33
N GLU A 242 1.92 27.01 -7.19
CA GLU A 242 2.20 25.66 -6.71
C GLU A 242 0.92 24.94 -6.26
N VAL A 243 -0.01 25.66 -5.61
CA VAL A 243 -1.34 25.12 -5.28
C VAL A 243 -2.10 24.73 -6.56
N GLU A 244 -2.07 25.58 -7.58
CA GLU A 244 -2.67 25.31 -8.89
C GLU A 244 -2.03 24.07 -9.56
N ARG A 245 -0.69 23.97 -9.54
CA ARG A 245 0.03 22.81 -10.08
C ARG A 245 -0.37 21.51 -9.39
N ILE A 246 -0.45 21.50 -8.06
CA ILE A 246 -0.86 20.32 -7.28
C ILE A 246 -2.31 19.97 -7.58
N TYR A 247 -3.21 20.95 -7.60
CA TYR A 247 -4.63 20.73 -7.88
C TYR A 247 -4.85 20.13 -9.27
N GLU A 248 -4.23 20.69 -10.30
CA GLU A 248 -4.35 20.15 -11.67
C GLU A 248 -3.75 18.74 -11.75
N ALA A 249 -2.63 18.45 -11.09
CA ALA A 249 -2.07 17.09 -11.07
C ALA A 249 -3.01 16.06 -10.40
N VAL A 250 -3.66 16.42 -9.30
CA VAL A 250 -4.66 15.58 -8.62
C VAL A 250 -5.89 15.38 -9.51
N LYS A 251 -6.36 16.46 -10.13
CA LYS A 251 -7.49 16.43 -11.07
C LYS A 251 -7.22 15.55 -12.29
N ASP A 252 -6.03 15.64 -12.89
CA ASP A 252 -5.60 14.78 -14.00
C ASP A 252 -5.61 13.30 -13.60
N ASN A 253 -5.11 13.00 -12.39
CA ASN A 253 -5.15 11.64 -11.85
C ASN A 253 -6.59 11.15 -11.69
N LYS A 254 -7.50 12.00 -11.19
CA LYS A 254 -8.92 11.65 -11.03
C LYS A 254 -9.61 11.40 -12.37
N TYR A 255 -9.28 12.17 -13.40
CA TYR A 255 -9.77 11.91 -14.76
C TYR A 255 -9.31 10.55 -15.28
N ILE A 256 -8.02 10.24 -15.14
CA ILE A 256 -7.48 8.95 -15.56
C ILE A 256 -8.14 7.81 -14.79
N GLU A 257 -8.30 7.93 -13.46
CA GLU A 257 -8.99 6.96 -12.60
C GLU A 257 -10.42 6.67 -13.11
N LEU A 258 -11.25 7.71 -13.26
CA LEU A 258 -12.64 7.55 -13.70
C LEU A 258 -12.76 7.06 -15.15
N TYR A 259 -11.85 7.47 -16.02
CA TYR A 259 -11.79 6.97 -17.39
C TYR A 259 -11.48 5.48 -17.41
N SER A 260 -10.50 5.08 -16.61
CA SER A 260 -10.12 3.71 -16.36
C SER A 260 -11.23 2.86 -15.77
N GLU A 261 -12.05 3.39 -14.86
CA GLU A 261 -13.26 2.72 -14.37
C GLU A 261 -14.32 2.56 -15.47
N LYS A 262 -14.61 3.63 -16.23
CA LYS A 262 -15.58 3.59 -17.34
C LYS A 262 -15.22 2.53 -18.38
N LEU A 263 -13.93 2.42 -18.65
CA LEU A 263 -13.31 1.44 -19.52
C LEU A 263 -13.53 -0.02 -19.04
N GLN A 264 -13.73 -0.24 -17.74
CA GLN A 264 -14.01 -1.55 -17.16
C GLN A 264 -15.46 -2.02 -17.33
N GLY A 265 -16.40 -1.16 -17.75
CA GLY A 265 -17.70 -1.61 -18.26
C GLY A 265 -18.86 -0.62 -18.14
N ASP A 266 -19.46 -0.26 -19.27
CA ASP A 266 -20.74 0.48 -19.41
C ASP A 266 -21.98 -0.24 -18.80
N ASN A 267 -21.85 -1.36 -18.08
CA ASN A 267 -22.98 -2.23 -17.66
C ASN A 267 -22.83 -2.93 -16.27
N ASP A 268 -21.98 -2.47 -15.36
CA ASP A 268 -21.69 -3.12 -14.06
C ASP A 268 -21.14 -4.57 -14.16
N ILE A 269 -20.82 -5.07 -15.37
CA ILE A 269 -20.29 -6.41 -15.61
C ILE A 269 -18.81 -6.30 -15.96
N SER A 270 -17.97 -7.01 -15.22
CA SER A 270 -16.52 -7.05 -15.45
C SER A 270 -16.19 -7.63 -16.82
N ASN A 271 -15.16 -7.08 -17.47
CA ASN A 271 -14.53 -7.66 -18.66
C ASN A 271 -13.79 -8.98 -18.34
N ILE A 272 -13.45 -9.21 -17.07
CA ILE A 272 -12.93 -10.48 -16.57
C ILE A 272 -14.09 -11.44 -16.41
N THR A 273 -14.00 -12.56 -17.12
CA THR A 273 -14.99 -13.63 -17.06
C THR A 273 -14.65 -14.65 -15.96
N LEU A 274 -15.67 -15.35 -15.46
CA LEU A 274 -15.45 -16.47 -14.52
C LEU A 274 -14.48 -17.51 -15.10
N SER A 275 -14.55 -17.80 -16.40
CA SER A 275 -13.60 -18.72 -17.04
C SER A 275 -12.15 -18.23 -16.99
N GLN A 276 -11.88 -16.92 -17.00
CA GLN A 276 -10.52 -16.39 -16.82
C GLN A 276 -10.04 -16.59 -15.38
N VAL A 277 -10.89 -16.28 -14.39
CA VAL A 277 -10.61 -16.53 -12.96
C VAL A 277 -10.27 -18.01 -12.72
N LEU A 278 -11.12 -18.92 -13.20
CA LEU A 278 -10.91 -20.36 -13.02
C LEU A 278 -9.64 -20.87 -13.71
N ARG A 279 -9.30 -20.33 -14.88
CA ARG A 279 -8.06 -20.70 -15.60
C ARG A 279 -6.81 -20.18 -14.90
N LYS A 280 -6.82 -18.94 -14.39
CA LYS A 280 -5.72 -18.36 -13.62
C LYS A 280 -5.45 -19.20 -12.38
N LEU A 281 -6.48 -19.43 -11.57
CA LEU A 281 -6.37 -20.28 -10.38
C LEU A 281 -5.88 -21.70 -10.73
N THR A 282 -6.41 -22.32 -11.78
CA THR A 282 -5.94 -23.64 -12.24
C THR A 282 -4.44 -23.62 -12.56
N ALA A 283 -3.99 -22.60 -13.30
CA ALA A 283 -2.59 -22.45 -13.70
C ALA A 283 -1.67 -22.22 -12.49
N ASP A 284 -2.07 -21.36 -11.56
CA ASP A 284 -1.30 -21.05 -10.36
C ASP A 284 -1.16 -22.26 -9.44
N MET A 285 -2.27 -22.99 -9.23
CA MET A 285 -2.27 -24.24 -8.46
C MET A 285 -1.38 -25.30 -9.09
N LEU A 286 -1.44 -25.49 -10.42
CA LEU A 286 -0.57 -26.44 -11.14
C LEU A 286 0.90 -26.02 -11.13
N SER A 287 1.17 -24.71 -11.23
CA SER A 287 2.51 -24.14 -11.14
C SER A 287 3.11 -24.40 -9.76
N SER A 288 2.38 -24.06 -8.69
CA SER A 288 2.75 -24.34 -7.30
C SER A 288 2.94 -25.85 -7.07
N TYR A 289 1.98 -26.68 -7.49
CA TYR A 289 2.09 -28.14 -7.38
C TYR A 289 3.37 -28.65 -8.03
N THR A 290 3.64 -28.25 -9.27
CA THR A 290 4.83 -28.70 -10.01
C THR A 290 6.12 -28.21 -9.36
N LYS A 291 6.18 -26.93 -8.97
CA LYS A 291 7.34 -26.32 -8.31
C LYS A 291 7.67 -27.03 -6.99
N TYR A 292 6.67 -27.25 -6.15
CA TYR A 292 6.85 -27.71 -4.78
C TYR A 292 6.95 -29.23 -4.65
N THR A 293 6.36 -30.00 -5.57
CA THR A 293 6.60 -31.45 -5.64
C THR A 293 8.03 -31.78 -6.07
N LEU A 294 8.67 -30.93 -6.88
CA LEU A 294 10.06 -31.09 -7.31
C LEU A 294 11.07 -30.54 -6.29
N ASN A 295 10.68 -29.56 -5.48
CA ASN A 295 11.57 -28.89 -4.54
C ASN A 295 10.89 -28.63 -3.17
N ALA A 296 10.89 -29.65 -2.31
CA ALA A 296 10.33 -29.58 -0.96
C ALA A 296 11.01 -28.50 -0.08
N THR A 297 12.31 -28.25 -0.25
CA THR A 297 13.00 -27.21 0.54
C THR A 297 12.53 -25.81 0.17
N GLN A 298 12.27 -25.57 -1.13
CA GLN A 298 11.68 -24.30 -1.56
C GLN A 298 10.25 -24.15 -1.04
N PHE A 299 9.47 -25.23 -1.03
CA PHE A 299 8.13 -25.23 -0.44
C PHE A 299 8.17 -24.79 1.02
N ASP A 300 9.03 -25.39 1.84
CA ASP A 300 9.12 -25.05 3.26
C ASP A 300 9.55 -23.59 3.47
N THR A 301 10.42 -23.07 2.60
CA THR A 301 10.86 -21.67 2.63
C THR A 301 9.71 -20.73 2.27
N ASP A 302 9.06 -20.94 1.12
CA ASP A 302 7.99 -20.06 0.63
C ASP A 302 6.75 -20.12 1.54
N MET A 303 6.44 -21.27 2.13
CA MET A 303 5.35 -21.42 3.11
C MET A 303 5.54 -20.58 4.37
N LEU A 304 6.79 -20.42 4.82
CA LEU A 304 7.10 -19.69 6.06
C LEU A 304 7.41 -18.20 5.81
N ASP A 305 7.95 -17.87 4.64
CA ASP A 305 8.43 -16.51 4.32
C ASP A 305 7.47 -15.71 3.44
N SER A 306 6.61 -16.37 2.65
CA SER A 306 5.78 -15.71 1.63
C SER A 306 4.52 -16.53 1.29
N ARG A 307 3.66 -16.76 2.30
CA ARG A 307 2.46 -17.58 2.15
C ARG A 307 1.57 -17.11 1.01
N GLU A 308 1.47 -15.82 0.74
CA GLU A 308 0.65 -15.29 -0.35
C GLU A 308 1.03 -15.86 -1.74
N ASN A 309 2.28 -16.28 -1.92
CA ASN A 309 2.84 -16.81 -3.17
C ASN A 309 2.74 -18.34 -3.30
N VAL A 310 2.03 -19.01 -2.39
CA VAL A 310 1.83 -20.46 -2.42
C VAL A 310 0.38 -20.80 -2.77
N ASP A 311 0.08 -21.08 -4.03
CA ASP A 311 -1.30 -21.38 -4.46
C ASP A 311 -1.70 -22.85 -4.26
N TYR A 312 -0.72 -23.73 -4.02
CA TYR A 312 -0.97 -25.13 -3.70
C TYR A 312 -0.03 -25.67 -2.62
N VAL A 313 -0.64 -26.21 -1.56
CA VAL A 313 0.00 -26.81 -0.40
C VAL A 313 0.16 -28.31 -0.64
N VAL A 314 1.40 -28.79 -0.75
CA VAL A 314 1.70 -30.18 -1.14
C VAL A 314 1.73 -31.17 0.05
N ASN A 315 1.69 -30.69 1.29
CA ASN A 315 1.68 -31.52 2.50
C ASN A 315 0.92 -30.83 3.65
N ASN A 316 0.59 -31.59 4.70
CA ASN A 316 -0.19 -31.10 5.84
C ASN A 316 0.69 -30.68 7.04
N ASN A 317 1.93 -30.23 6.80
CA ASN A 317 2.87 -29.91 7.88
C ASN A 317 2.72 -28.49 8.44
N TYR A 318 1.77 -27.70 7.92
CA TYR A 318 1.62 -26.28 8.22
C TYR A 318 0.24 -25.97 8.78
N PHE A 319 0.20 -25.03 9.70
CA PHE A 319 -1.04 -24.53 10.30
C PHE A 319 -0.96 -23.04 10.57
N TYR A 320 -2.12 -22.41 10.64
CA TYR A 320 -2.26 -21.00 10.92
C TYR A 320 -2.43 -20.73 12.40
N VAL A 321 -1.80 -19.65 12.85
CA VAL A 321 -2.04 -19.05 14.16
C VAL A 321 -2.18 -17.54 14.02
N ASN A 322 -2.91 -16.94 14.95
CA ASN A 322 -2.90 -15.51 15.18
C ASN A 322 -2.47 -15.26 16.64
N HIS A 323 -2.13 -14.03 17.00
CA HIS A 323 -1.78 -13.72 18.38
C HIS A 323 -2.18 -12.31 18.80
N ILE A 324 -2.11 -12.08 20.10
CA ILE A 324 -2.05 -10.74 20.72
C ILE A 324 -0.71 -10.68 21.42
N LEU A 325 0.17 -9.77 21.01
CA LEU A 325 1.42 -9.48 21.67
C LEU A 325 1.25 -8.27 22.60
N LEU A 326 1.51 -8.48 23.88
CA LEU A 326 1.72 -7.42 24.86
C LEU A 326 3.21 -7.26 25.10
N LYS A 327 3.75 -6.10 24.77
CA LYS A 327 5.20 -5.84 24.75
C LYS A 327 5.74 -5.46 26.12
N TYR A 328 7.02 -5.72 26.31
CA TYR A 328 7.78 -5.12 27.39
C TYR A 328 7.87 -3.60 27.22
N ASP A 329 7.93 -2.86 28.34
CA ASP A 329 8.29 -1.44 28.29
C ASP A 329 9.75 -1.25 27.85
N GLU A 330 10.13 -0.03 27.50
CA GLU A 330 11.47 0.28 26.99
C GLU A 330 12.58 -0.09 27.99
N SER A 331 12.31 0.05 29.29
CA SER A 331 13.28 -0.24 30.35
C SER A 331 13.51 -1.74 30.52
N SER A 332 12.44 -2.52 30.44
CA SER A 332 12.44 -3.98 30.52
C SER A 332 13.07 -4.57 29.26
N THR A 333 12.74 -4.02 28.09
CA THR A 333 13.35 -4.38 26.80
C THR A 333 14.86 -4.20 26.84
N THR A 334 15.34 -3.02 27.28
CA THR A 334 16.77 -2.73 27.38
C THR A 334 17.48 -3.69 28.34
N TYR A 335 16.87 -3.98 29.50
CA TYR A 335 17.41 -4.92 30.48
C TYR A 335 17.51 -6.35 29.93
N LEU A 336 16.47 -6.81 29.23
CA LEU A 336 16.42 -8.15 28.65
C LEU A 336 17.38 -8.31 27.47
N ASP A 337 17.59 -7.29 26.65
CA ASP A 337 18.60 -7.29 25.58
C ASP A 337 20.03 -7.45 26.13
N GLU A 338 20.33 -6.78 27.25
CA GLU A 338 21.61 -6.92 27.95
C GLU A 338 21.78 -8.35 28.50
N LEU A 339 20.74 -8.90 29.12
CA LEU A 339 20.76 -10.28 29.62
C LEU A 339 20.87 -11.31 28.49
N GLU A 340 20.20 -11.09 27.36
CA GLU A 340 20.28 -11.96 26.19
C GLU A 340 21.72 -12.02 25.66
N THR A 341 22.42 -10.87 25.64
CA THR A 341 23.84 -10.81 25.29
C THR A 341 24.70 -11.63 26.26
N LEU A 342 24.43 -11.57 27.56
CA LEU A 342 25.11 -12.36 28.59
C LEU A 342 24.77 -13.85 28.50
N TYR A 343 23.58 -14.21 28.05
CA TYR A 343 23.18 -15.59 27.82
C TYR A 343 23.89 -16.15 26.58
N LYS A 344 23.81 -15.43 25.44
CA LYS A 344 24.45 -15.82 24.16
C LYS A 344 25.97 -15.98 24.28
N ASN A 345 26.62 -15.23 25.17
CA ASN A 345 28.06 -15.36 25.43
C ASN A 345 28.42 -16.40 26.51
N GLY A 346 27.42 -17.07 27.12
CA GLY A 346 27.58 -18.12 28.11
C GLY A 346 27.89 -17.64 29.54
N THR A 347 27.71 -16.34 29.84
CA THR A 347 27.95 -15.78 31.18
C THR A 347 26.82 -16.16 32.16
N ILE A 348 25.58 -16.23 31.68
CA ILE A 348 24.43 -16.68 32.46
C ILE A 348 23.82 -17.93 31.84
N SER A 349 23.08 -18.71 32.64
CA SER A 349 22.35 -19.88 32.13
C SER A 349 21.07 -19.47 31.42
N GLU A 350 20.59 -20.32 30.51
CA GLU A 350 19.27 -20.21 29.89
C GLU A 350 18.16 -20.08 30.94
N LYS A 351 18.22 -20.87 32.02
CA LYS A 351 17.27 -20.76 33.13
C LYS A 351 17.26 -19.35 33.75
N ALA A 352 18.43 -18.75 33.97
CA ALA A 352 18.50 -17.42 34.56
C ALA A 352 17.92 -16.34 33.62
N TYR A 353 18.10 -16.51 32.31
CA TYR A 353 17.47 -15.65 31.30
C TYR A 353 15.94 -15.82 31.28
N ASN A 354 15.46 -17.06 31.20
CA ASN A 354 14.02 -17.36 31.19
C ASN A 354 13.32 -16.93 32.49
N ASP A 355 13.95 -17.11 33.66
CA ASP A 355 13.43 -16.60 34.93
C ASP A 355 13.29 -15.06 34.92
N ALA A 356 14.19 -14.34 34.24
CA ALA A 356 14.10 -12.89 34.10
C ALA A 356 12.98 -12.46 33.16
N LEU A 357 12.79 -13.17 32.03
CA LEU A 357 11.67 -12.94 31.11
C LEU A 357 10.32 -13.03 31.83
N GLU A 358 10.12 -14.06 32.65
CA GLU A 358 8.90 -14.26 33.44
C GLU A 358 8.69 -13.14 34.47
N VAL A 359 9.76 -12.71 35.17
CA VAL A 359 9.68 -11.60 36.14
C VAL A 359 9.34 -10.27 35.49
N GLU A 360 9.90 -9.97 34.31
CA GLU A 360 9.54 -8.76 33.57
C GLU A 360 8.12 -8.88 32.98
N ALA A 361 7.67 -10.08 32.61
CA ALA A 361 6.33 -10.29 32.05
C ALA A 361 5.23 -9.98 33.09
N GLU A 362 5.48 -10.22 34.38
CA GLU A 362 4.57 -9.85 35.47
C GLU A 362 4.37 -8.34 35.62
N LYS A 363 5.25 -7.51 35.04
CA LYS A 363 5.16 -6.05 35.09
C LYS A 363 4.38 -5.45 33.93
N ILE A 364 4.15 -6.24 32.87
CA ILE A 364 3.45 -5.77 31.67
C ILE A 364 2.02 -5.38 32.03
N LYS A 365 1.60 -4.26 31.47
CA LYS A 365 0.21 -3.82 31.45
C LYS A 365 -0.22 -3.59 30.03
N ALA A 366 -1.46 -3.96 29.71
CA ALA A 366 -1.98 -3.82 28.38
C ALA A 366 -2.19 -2.35 28.03
N THR A 367 -1.81 -1.98 26.80
CA THR A 367 -2.11 -0.68 26.20
C THR A 367 -3.36 -0.83 25.33
N ASN A 368 -4.35 0.05 25.50
CA ASN A 368 -5.42 0.15 24.53
C ASN A 368 -4.89 0.88 23.29
N ILE A 369 -4.68 0.16 22.20
CA ILE A 369 -3.99 0.66 21.01
C ILE A 369 -4.79 1.70 20.23
N GLN A 370 -6.12 1.75 20.42
CA GLN A 370 -6.99 2.77 19.81
C GLN A 370 -6.89 4.12 20.51
N THR A 371 -6.51 4.13 21.80
CA THR A 371 -6.43 5.35 22.61
C THR A 371 -5.01 5.71 23.03
N GLY A 372 -4.05 4.80 22.80
CA GLY A 372 -2.66 4.90 23.27
C GLY A 372 -2.52 4.87 24.80
N LYS A 373 -3.56 4.48 25.55
CA LYS A 373 -3.57 4.55 27.02
C LYS A 373 -3.30 3.19 27.64
N GLU A 374 -2.33 3.17 28.55
CA GLU A 374 -2.09 2.05 29.47
C GLU A 374 -3.36 1.75 30.29
N THR A 375 -3.69 0.47 30.42
CA THR A 375 -4.78 -0.04 31.24
C THR A 375 -4.25 -0.66 32.54
N ASN A 376 -5.14 -1.10 33.43
CA ASN A 376 -4.74 -1.85 34.63
C ASN A 376 -4.77 -3.37 34.42
N LEU A 377 -4.95 -3.84 33.17
CA LEU A 377 -5.03 -5.26 32.85
C LEU A 377 -3.63 -5.81 32.60
N SER A 378 -3.31 -6.94 33.23
CA SER A 378 -2.14 -7.75 32.91
C SER A 378 -2.41 -8.64 31.67
N PRO A 379 -1.37 -9.22 31.04
CA PRO A 379 -1.57 -10.22 30.00
C PRO A 379 -2.48 -11.39 30.43
N MET A 380 -2.41 -11.81 31.69
CA MET A 380 -3.23 -12.91 32.20
C MET A 380 -4.68 -12.51 32.44
N ASP A 381 -4.96 -11.25 32.77
CA ASP A 381 -6.34 -10.77 32.84
C ASP A 381 -7.02 -10.85 31.46
N ILE A 382 -6.29 -10.50 30.40
CA ILE A 382 -6.79 -10.59 29.01
C ILE A 382 -6.96 -12.04 28.57
N TYR A 383 -5.98 -12.90 28.90
CA TYR A 383 -6.07 -14.33 28.60
C TYR A 383 -7.30 -14.97 29.27
N ASP A 384 -7.50 -14.74 30.57
CA ASP A 384 -8.63 -15.28 31.33
C ASP A 384 -9.97 -14.74 30.82
N GLU A 385 -10.02 -13.45 30.44
CA GLU A 385 -11.19 -12.84 29.80
C GLU A 385 -11.52 -13.54 28.48
N LEU A 386 -10.54 -13.74 27.60
CA LEU A 386 -10.72 -14.45 26.33
C LEU A 386 -11.21 -15.88 26.54
N VAL A 387 -10.61 -16.64 27.46
CA VAL A 387 -11.07 -17.99 27.82
C VAL A 387 -12.55 -17.96 28.22
N GLY A 388 -12.93 -17.01 29.09
CA GLY A 388 -14.31 -16.86 29.56
C GLY A 388 -15.30 -16.51 28.45
N LEU A 389 -14.94 -15.59 27.56
CA LEU A 389 -15.80 -15.12 26.47
C LEU A 389 -15.98 -16.16 25.36
N MET A 390 -14.92 -16.90 25.04
CA MET A 390 -14.86 -17.85 23.92
C MET A 390 -15.43 -19.24 24.26
N THR A 391 -15.48 -19.60 25.54
CA THR A 391 -15.96 -20.92 25.98
C THR A 391 -17.40 -21.18 25.51
N GLY A 392 -17.59 -22.30 24.79
CA GLY A 392 -18.90 -22.74 24.30
C GLY A 392 -19.47 -21.92 23.15
N LYS A 393 -18.68 -21.05 22.52
CA LYS A 393 -19.05 -20.26 21.34
C LYS A 393 -18.75 -21.03 20.05
N SER A 394 -19.41 -20.64 18.94
CA SER A 394 -19.08 -21.13 17.61
C SER A 394 -17.73 -20.57 17.14
N ASP A 395 -17.15 -21.18 16.11
CA ASP A 395 -15.87 -20.77 15.54
C ASP A 395 -15.91 -19.32 15.03
N GLU A 396 -17.02 -18.89 14.42
CA GLU A 396 -17.20 -17.51 13.97
C GLU A 396 -17.23 -16.53 15.14
N ALA A 397 -17.93 -16.89 16.23
CA ALA A 397 -18.00 -16.05 17.42
C ALA A 397 -16.66 -15.99 18.16
N LYS A 398 -15.94 -17.12 18.27
CA LYS A 398 -14.56 -17.17 18.81
C LYS A 398 -13.64 -16.25 18.01
N THR A 399 -13.70 -16.31 16.69
CA THR A 399 -12.90 -15.49 15.78
C THR A 399 -13.19 -14.00 15.96
N GLN A 400 -14.46 -13.61 16.01
CA GLN A 400 -14.84 -12.21 16.23
C GLN A 400 -14.39 -11.70 17.61
N ILE A 401 -14.56 -12.50 18.67
CA ILE A 401 -14.10 -12.13 20.03
C ILE A 401 -12.59 -11.90 20.03
N PHE A 402 -11.81 -12.83 19.47
CA PHE A 402 -10.37 -12.71 19.43
C PHE A 402 -9.93 -11.53 18.54
N LYS A 403 -10.60 -11.31 17.41
CA LYS A 403 -10.39 -10.13 16.55
C LYS A 403 -10.56 -8.83 17.32
N ASP A 404 -11.67 -8.68 18.04
CA ASP A 404 -11.93 -7.45 18.82
C ASP A 404 -10.80 -7.16 19.81
N HIS A 405 -10.19 -8.21 20.40
CA HIS A 405 -9.05 -8.06 21.29
C HIS A 405 -7.73 -7.77 20.55
N ILE A 406 -7.51 -8.31 19.34
CA ILE A 406 -6.40 -7.90 18.47
C ILE A 406 -6.45 -6.39 18.26
N TYR A 407 -7.59 -5.86 17.81
CA TYR A 407 -7.76 -4.42 17.54
C TYR A 407 -7.89 -3.54 18.79
N THR A 408 -7.82 -4.13 19.98
CA THR A 408 -7.84 -3.39 21.26
C THR A 408 -6.48 -3.41 21.95
N TYR A 409 -5.75 -4.53 21.93
CA TYR A 409 -4.60 -4.76 22.79
C TYR A 409 -3.34 -5.26 22.07
N ASN A 410 -3.41 -5.62 20.79
CA ASN A 410 -2.25 -6.18 20.10
C ASN A 410 -1.24 -5.10 19.72
N GLU A 411 -0.05 -5.16 20.31
CA GLU A 411 1.03 -4.22 20.03
C GLU A 411 1.93 -4.70 18.86
N ASP A 412 1.60 -5.82 18.21
CA ASP A 412 2.14 -6.24 16.90
C ASP A 412 1.18 -5.89 15.74
N THR A 413 1.38 -4.75 15.11
CA THR A 413 0.52 -4.28 14.00
C THR A 413 0.69 -5.08 12.71
N GLY A 414 1.77 -5.86 12.55
CA GLY A 414 2.08 -6.55 11.29
C GLY A 414 1.06 -7.60 10.85
N ASN A 415 0.23 -8.10 11.77
CA ASN A 415 -0.84 -9.07 11.49
C ASN A 415 -2.23 -8.42 11.41
N MET A 416 -2.32 -7.12 11.66
CA MET A 416 -3.58 -6.38 11.52
C MET A 416 -3.85 -6.16 10.02
N ASN A 417 -5.08 -6.46 9.59
CA ASN A 417 -5.51 -6.36 8.18
C ASN A 417 -4.71 -7.25 7.18
N ALA A 418 -3.86 -8.17 7.65
CA ALA A 418 -3.08 -9.07 6.80
C ALA A 418 -3.96 -10.09 6.07
N ASP A 419 -3.61 -10.38 4.81
CA ASP A 419 -4.34 -11.34 3.96
C ASP A 419 -4.28 -12.78 4.48
N TYR A 420 -3.25 -13.13 5.27
CA TYR A 420 -3.03 -14.44 5.85
C TYR A 420 -2.62 -14.35 7.32
N CYS A 421 -3.02 -15.35 8.12
CA CYS A 421 -2.49 -15.57 9.46
C CYS A 421 -1.01 -16.01 9.41
N TYR A 422 -0.31 -15.89 10.53
CA TYR A 422 1.03 -16.46 10.70
C TYR A 422 1.03 -17.98 10.45
N VAL A 423 2.06 -18.46 9.77
CA VAL A 423 2.24 -19.87 9.45
C VAL A 423 3.28 -20.50 10.38
N ILE A 424 2.91 -21.63 11.00
CA ILE A 424 3.83 -22.45 11.78
C ILE A 424 3.97 -23.81 11.10
N GLY A 425 5.22 -24.22 10.91
CA GLY A 425 5.54 -25.56 10.44
C GLY A 425 5.72 -26.54 11.60
N LYS A 426 5.37 -27.80 11.34
CA LYS A 426 5.57 -28.93 12.25
C LYS A 426 7.03 -29.08 12.67
N ASP A 427 7.96 -28.95 11.72
CA ASP A 427 9.39 -29.20 11.93
C ASP A 427 10.21 -27.89 11.91
N SER A 428 9.79 -26.88 11.14
CA SER A 428 10.45 -25.57 11.02
C SER A 428 9.49 -24.40 11.28
N SER A 429 10.01 -23.28 11.75
CA SER A 429 9.26 -22.03 12.00
C SER A 429 10.21 -20.84 11.91
N ARG A 430 9.69 -19.66 11.54
CA ARG A 430 10.41 -18.38 11.60
C ARG A 430 10.13 -17.60 12.89
N MET A 431 9.14 -18.05 13.66
CA MET A 431 8.79 -17.46 14.93
C MET A 431 9.75 -17.91 16.02
N VAL A 432 9.86 -17.12 17.08
CA VAL A 432 10.65 -17.44 18.28
C VAL A 432 10.25 -18.80 18.86
N ASP A 433 11.21 -19.45 19.53
CA ASP A 433 11.07 -20.86 19.94
C ASP A 433 9.86 -21.08 20.86
N THR A 434 9.66 -20.23 21.88
CA THR A 434 8.55 -20.36 22.84
C THR A 434 7.18 -20.20 22.18
N PHE A 435 7.08 -19.27 21.22
CA PHE A 435 5.88 -19.09 20.39
C PHE A 435 5.60 -20.31 19.53
N THR A 436 6.63 -20.83 18.87
CA THR A 436 6.55 -22.02 18.00
C THR A 436 6.12 -23.26 18.80
N GLU A 437 6.72 -23.50 19.97
CA GLU A 437 6.39 -24.63 20.82
C GLU A 437 4.96 -24.57 21.34
N THR A 438 4.51 -23.39 21.76
CA THR A 438 3.14 -23.17 22.26
C THR A 438 2.12 -23.34 21.13
N SER A 439 2.41 -22.80 19.94
CA SER A 439 1.61 -23.02 18.73
C SER A 439 1.50 -24.51 18.37
N ARG A 440 2.59 -25.28 18.48
CA ARG A 440 2.59 -26.73 18.22
C ARG A 440 1.81 -27.53 19.26
N LYS A 441 1.76 -27.07 20.53
CA LYS A 441 0.87 -27.66 21.56
C LYS A 441 -0.59 -27.46 21.17
N LEU A 442 -0.98 -26.26 20.76
CA LEU A 442 -2.33 -25.97 20.28
C LEU A 442 -2.72 -26.80 19.05
N TRP A 443 -1.79 -27.00 18.12
CA TRP A 443 -2.00 -27.85 16.93
C TRP A 443 -2.22 -29.34 17.27
N ASP A 444 -1.72 -29.83 18.41
CA ASP A 444 -1.84 -31.21 18.90
C ASP A 444 -1.65 -32.29 17.82
N ASN A 445 -0.55 -32.21 17.06
CA ASN A 445 -0.26 -33.16 15.97
C ASN A 445 -1.41 -33.31 14.95
N GLY A 446 -2.10 -32.21 14.64
CA GLY A 446 -3.22 -32.17 13.70
C GLY A 446 -4.59 -32.44 14.34
N LYS A 447 -4.68 -32.42 15.67
CA LYS A 447 -5.93 -32.62 16.43
C LYS A 447 -6.39 -31.37 17.19
N GLY A 448 -5.68 -30.26 17.03
CA GLY A 448 -6.04 -28.98 17.65
C GLY A 448 -7.47 -28.54 17.32
N GLU A 449 -8.13 -27.95 18.32
CA GLU A 449 -9.47 -27.38 18.16
C GLU A 449 -9.35 -25.94 17.67
N TYR A 450 -10.10 -25.59 16.61
CA TYR A 450 -10.16 -24.21 16.12
C TYR A 450 -10.55 -23.24 17.23
N GLY A 451 -9.81 -22.12 17.31
CA GLY A 451 -9.96 -21.10 18.33
C GLY A 451 -9.59 -21.54 19.74
N ALA A 452 -8.87 -22.65 19.89
CA ALA A 452 -8.11 -22.90 21.11
C ALA A 452 -7.04 -21.81 21.28
N ILE A 453 -6.88 -21.36 22.52
CA ILE A 453 -5.89 -20.34 22.89
C ILE A 453 -4.93 -20.87 23.95
N ASP A 454 -3.69 -20.41 23.91
CA ASP A 454 -2.66 -20.64 24.92
C ASP A 454 -1.74 -19.42 24.94
N TYR A 455 -0.88 -19.28 25.95
CA TYR A 455 0.03 -18.14 26.05
C TYR A 455 1.49 -18.57 26.25
N CYS A 456 2.41 -17.68 25.88
CA CYS A 456 3.82 -17.86 26.18
C CYS A 456 4.53 -16.53 26.42
N VAL A 457 5.59 -16.59 27.21
CA VAL A 457 6.54 -15.49 27.38
C VAL A 457 7.69 -15.66 26.37
N SER A 458 8.04 -14.58 25.68
CA SER A 458 9.18 -14.49 24.76
C SER A 458 10.03 -13.28 25.10
N GLU A 459 11.13 -13.10 24.37
CA GLU A 459 11.96 -11.89 24.43
C GLU A 459 11.22 -10.60 24.03
N TYR A 460 10.06 -10.70 23.38
CA TYR A 460 9.26 -9.54 22.98
C TYR A 460 8.14 -9.17 23.96
N GLY A 461 7.78 -10.09 24.86
CA GLY A 461 6.69 -9.90 25.83
C GLY A 461 5.84 -11.15 25.99
N VAL A 462 4.55 -10.96 26.23
CA VAL A 462 3.59 -12.08 26.37
C VAL A 462 2.75 -12.19 25.11
N HIS A 463 2.77 -13.37 24.50
CA HIS A 463 1.90 -13.71 23.38
C HIS A 463 0.71 -14.52 23.88
N ILE A 464 -0.50 -14.11 23.52
CA ILE A 464 -1.70 -14.95 23.60
C ILE A 464 -1.97 -15.45 22.19
N ILE A 465 -1.86 -16.75 21.96
CA ILE A 465 -1.90 -17.39 20.64
C ILE A 465 -3.28 -17.99 20.40
N PHE A 466 -3.82 -17.80 19.21
CA PHE A 466 -5.07 -18.42 18.72
C PHE A 466 -4.75 -19.40 17.60
N TYR A 467 -5.24 -20.63 17.71
CA TYR A 467 -5.12 -21.63 16.66
C TYR A 467 -6.20 -21.44 15.58
N ALA A 468 -5.78 -21.10 14.36
CA ALA A 468 -6.66 -20.80 13.23
C ALA A 468 -6.79 -21.96 12.22
N GLY A 469 -6.38 -23.17 12.61
CA GLY A 469 -6.59 -24.37 11.82
C GLY A 469 -5.44 -24.72 10.86
N PRO A 470 -5.52 -25.85 10.15
CA PRO A 470 -4.50 -26.29 9.21
C PRO A 470 -4.45 -25.43 7.96
N VAL A 471 -3.28 -25.27 7.35
CA VAL A 471 -3.19 -24.71 6.00
C VAL A 471 -3.66 -25.79 5.02
N THR A 472 -4.73 -25.52 4.27
CA THR A 472 -5.36 -26.48 3.35
C THR A 472 -5.60 -25.88 1.98
N ASN A 473 -5.78 -26.75 0.98
CA ASN A 473 -6.16 -26.34 -0.38
C ASN A 473 -7.68 -26.28 -0.51
N ALA A 474 -8.17 -25.25 -1.19
CA ALA A 474 -9.59 -25.14 -1.57
C ALA A 474 -10.01 -26.24 -2.57
N PHE A 475 -9.11 -26.62 -3.47
CA PHE A 475 -9.31 -27.70 -4.46
C PHE A 475 -8.16 -28.70 -4.40
N THR A 476 -8.45 -29.97 -4.66
CA THR A 476 -7.45 -31.05 -4.62
C THR A 476 -7.00 -31.41 -6.05
N ILE A 477 -5.69 -31.45 -6.29
CA ILE A 477 -5.10 -31.98 -7.53
C ILE A 477 -4.84 -33.47 -7.33
N SER A 478 -5.73 -34.30 -7.87
CA SER A 478 -5.56 -35.77 -7.89
C SER A 478 -4.85 -36.28 -9.15
N ASP A 479 -5.01 -35.56 -10.26
CA ASP A 479 -4.37 -35.82 -11.55
C ASP A 479 -3.94 -34.49 -12.19
N PRO A 480 -2.64 -34.11 -12.09
CA PRO A 480 -2.17 -32.82 -12.59
C PRO A 480 -2.30 -32.69 -14.12
N ASP A 481 -2.31 -33.79 -14.87
CA ASP A 481 -2.41 -33.75 -16.34
C ASP A 481 -3.85 -33.41 -16.79
N ASN A 482 -4.85 -33.62 -15.93
CA ASN A 482 -6.27 -33.41 -16.24
C ASN A 482 -6.98 -32.44 -15.28
N PHE A 483 -6.26 -31.83 -14.35
CA PHE A 483 -6.85 -30.89 -13.39
C PHE A 483 -7.27 -29.59 -14.10
N ASN A 484 -8.55 -29.27 -14.02
CA ASN A 484 -9.12 -28.06 -14.60
C ASN A 484 -10.41 -27.68 -13.87
N LEU A 485 -10.46 -26.47 -13.32
CA LEU A 485 -11.64 -25.93 -12.65
C LEU A 485 -12.67 -25.37 -13.63
N ASN A 486 -12.28 -25.07 -14.87
CA ASN A 486 -13.20 -24.56 -15.88
C ASN A 486 -13.98 -25.71 -16.53
N THR A 487 -15.22 -25.90 -16.06
CA THR A 487 -16.16 -26.96 -16.47
C THR A 487 -17.41 -26.40 -17.13
N ASP A 488 -17.98 -27.14 -18.09
CA ASP A 488 -19.29 -26.84 -18.69
C ASP A 488 -20.45 -27.46 -17.89
N ASN A 489 -20.15 -28.27 -16.87
CA ASN A 489 -21.16 -28.85 -15.99
C ASN A 489 -21.60 -27.84 -14.92
N MET A 490 -22.86 -27.40 -14.99
CA MET A 490 -23.38 -26.37 -14.09
C MET A 490 -23.38 -26.78 -12.61
N ASP A 491 -23.60 -28.04 -12.25
CA ASP A 491 -23.63 -28.47 -10.85
C ASP A 491 -22.21 -28.39 -10.24
N GLU A 492 -21.22 -28.87 -10.99
CA GLU A 492 -19.80 -28.77 -10.61
C GLU A 492 -19.33 -27.31 -10.58
N LEU A 493 -19.74 -26.50 -11.56
CA LEU A 493 -19.44 -25.07 -11.59
C LEU A 493 -20.02 -24.34 -10.38
N THR A 494 -21.25 -24.68 -9.96
CA THR A 494 -21.88 -24.12 -8.76
C THR A 494 -21.10 -24.49 -7.50
N GLU A 495 -20.63 -25.72 -7.37
CA GLU A 495 -19.77 -26.13 -6.25
C GLU A 495 -18.46 -25.34 -6.23
N ILE A 496 -17.80 -25.21 -7.37
CA ILE A 496 -16.56 -24.42 -7.52
C ILE A 496 -16.77 -22.95 -7.14
N VAL A 497 -17.83 -22.32 -7.64
CA VAL A 497 -18.19 -20.93 -7.30
C VAL A 497 -18.44 -20.78 -5.80
N ASN A 498 -19.17 -21.72 -5.19
CA ASN A 498 -19.40 -21.69 -3.75
C ASN A 498 -18.10 -21.84 -2.96
N THR A 499 -17.17 -22.69 -3.39
CA THR A 499 -15.85 -22.82 -2.76
C THR A 499 -15.07 -21.52 -2.86
N LEU A 500 -15.03 -20.88 -4.04
CA LEU A 500 -14.34 -19.60 -4.24
C LEU A 500 -14.86 -18.49 -3.33
N LYS A 501 -16.19 -18.35 -3.22
CA LYS A 501 -16.85 -17.30 -2.42
C LYS A 501 -16.77 -17.51 -0.92
N ASN A 502 -16.57 -18.75 -0.47
CA ASN A 502 -16.62 -19.10 0.96
C ASN A 502 -15.26 -19.53 1.52
N THR A 503 -14.20 -19.55 0.71
CA THR A 503 -12.83 -19.80 1.19
C THR A 503 -12.18 -18.47 1.53
N TYR A 504 -12.15 -18.12 2.81
CA TYR A 504 -11.45 -16.94 3.31
C TYR A 504 -9.93 -17.18 3.34
N LEU A 505 -9.14 -16.16 2.99
CA LEU A 505 -7.67 -16.25 3.05
C LEU A 505 -7.17 -16.23 4.50
N ASN A 506 -7.85 -15.46 5.35
CA ASN A 506 -7.62 -15.35 6.78
C ASN A 506 -8.97 -15.33 7.49
N ALA A 507 -9.13 -16.10 8.56
CA ALA A 507 -10.39 -16.17 9.28
C ALA A 507 -10.81 -14.84 9.93
N PHE A 508 -9.85 -13.93 10.15
CA PHE A 508 -10.07 -12.62 10.76
C PHE A 508 -10.47 -11.53 9.77
N ASN A 509 -10.30 -11.77 8.45
CA ASN A 509 -10.73 -10.86 7.39
C ASN A 509 -11.80 -11.50 6.52
N ASN A 510 -12.47 -10.68 5.69
CA ASN A 510 -13.53 -11.11 4.79
C ASN A 510 -13.06 -11.27 3.34
N LYS A 511 -11.74 -11.29 3.09
CA LYS A 511 -11.18 -11.48 1.74
C LYS A 511 -11.18 -12.96 1.37
N THR A 512 -11.71 -13.26 0.19
CA THR A 512 -11.92 -14.64 -0.28
C THR A 512 -10.88 -15.05 -1.33
N LEU A 513 -10.83 -16.34 -1.64
CA LEU A 513 -10.03 -16.86 -2.75
C LEU A 513 -10.48 -16.27 -4.10
N PHE A 514 -11.78 -15.99 -4.28
CA PHE A 514 -12.25 -15.25 -5.44
C PHE A 514 -11.60 -13.88 -5.54
N ASP A 515 -11.63 -13.12 -4.43
CA ASP A 515 -11.12 -11.75 -4.39
C ASP A 515 -9.63 -11.70 -4.75
N LYS A 516 -8.81 -12.60 -4.18
CA LYS A 516 -7.38 -12.73 -4.52
C LYS A 516 -7.16 -12.85 -6.03
N VAL A 517 -7.78 -13.85 -6.65
CA VAL A 517 -7.54 -14.18 -8.07
C VAL A 517 -8.13 -13.12 -8.98
N TYR A 518 -9.29 -12.55 -8.61
CA TYR A 518 -9.90 -11.45 -9.35
C TYR A 518 -9.00 -10.22 -9.34
N GLU A 519 -8.48 -9.81 -8.19
CA GLU A 519 -7.58 -8.65 -8.06
C GLU A 519 -6.31 -8.82 -8.89
N GLU A 520 -5.66 -9.99 -8.84
CA GLU A 520 -4.50 -10.29 -9.70
C GLU A 520 -4.83 -10.12 -11.18
N LEU A 521 -5.98 -10.65 -11.61
CA LEU A 521 -6.44 -10.52 -12.99
C LEU A 521 -6.89 -9.11 -13.34
N ALA A 522 -7.45 -8.37 -12.39
CA ALA A 522 -7.88 -6.98 -12.57
C ALA A 522 -6.65 -6.11 -12.82
N THR A 523 -5.59 -6.25 -12.02
CA THR A 523 -4.32 -5.57 -12.26
C THR A 523 -3.73 -5.91 -13.64
N ASP A 524 -3.62 -7.19 -13.99
CA ASP A 524 -3.03 -7.62 -15.27
C ASP A 524 -3.90 -7.23 -16.48
N SER A 525 -5.22 -7.44 -16.39
CA SER A 525 -6.17 -7.13 -17.47
C SER A 525 -6.32 -5.64 -17.65
N TYR A 526 -6.20 -4.86 -16.57
CA TYR A 526 -6.19 -3.40 -16.61
C TYR A 526 -4.99 -2.90 -17.39
N THR A 527 -3.78 -3.35 -17.08
CA THR A 527 -2.58 -2.98 -17.85
C THR A 527 -2.70 -3.38 -19.33
N ILE A 528 -3.26 -4.56 -19.63
CA ILE A 528 -3.48 -5.01 -21.01
C ILE A 528 -4.54 -4.17 -21.71
N PHE A 529 -5.63 -3.83 -21.03
CA PHE A 529 -6.75 -3.06 -21.58
C PHE A 529 -6.37 -1.59 -21.80
N GLU A 530 -5.69 -0.98 -20.84
CA GLU A 530 -5.02 0.31 -21.01
C GLU A 530 -4.08 0.26 -22.20
N THR A 531 -3.21 -0.75 -22.31
CA THR A 531 -2.28 -0.89 -23.44
C THR A 531 -3.01 -1.02 -24.78
N MET A 532 -4.08 -1.82 -24.84
CA MET A 532 -4.87 -1.99 -26.06
C MET A 532 -5.62 -0.72 -26.46
N ASN A 533 -6.18 0.03 -25.50
CA ASN A 533 -6.83 1.31 -25.77
C ASN A 533 -5.80 2.39 -26.11
N LEU A 534 -4.68 2.44 -25.41
CA LEU A 534 -3.53 3.29 -25.74
C LEU A 534 -3.08 3.04 -27.18
N ASP A 535 -2.99 1.79 -27.62
CA ASP A 535 -2.64 1.45 -29.01
C ASP A 535 -3.69 1.92 -30.02
N VAL A 536 -4.96 2.02 -29.63
CA VAL A 536 -6.03 2.62 -30.46
C VAL A 536 -5.87 4.13 -30.47
N LEU A 537 -5.79 4.78 -29.31
CA LEU A 537 -5.66 6.23 -29.16
C LEU A 537 -4.40 6.76 -29.84
N LYS A 538 -3.26 6.05 -29.70
CA LYS A 538 -2.00 6.37 -30.38
C LYS A 538 -2.10 6.32 -31.90
N LYS A 539 -3.00 5.52 -32.49
CA LYS A 539 -3.25 5.53 -33.95
C LYS A 539 -4.00 6.78 -34.40
N GLU A 540 -4.71 7.45 -33.49
CA GLU A 540 -5.44 8.68 -33.76
C GLU A 540 -4.54 9.93 -33.68
N ILE A 541 -3.38 9.80 -33.04
CA ILE A 541 -2.35 10.83 -32.99
C ILE A 541 -1.75 11.08 -34.37
N LYS A 542 -1.60 12.36 -34.71
CA LYS A 542 -0.95 12.84 -35.93
C LYS A 542 0.36 13.55 -35.57
N ASN A 543 1.34 13.46 -36.45
CA ASN A 543 2.58 14.26 -36.38
C ASN A 543 3.42 14.09 -35.09
N LEU A 544 3.38 12.91 -34.44
CA LEU A 544 4.24 12.61 -33.28
C LEU A 544 5.72 12.82 -33.66
N THR A 545 6.37 13.74 -32.97
CA THR A 545 7.78 14.10 -33.16
C THR A 545 8.49 14.11 -31.81
N ILE A 546 9.56 13.32 -31.70
CA ILE A 546 10.45 13.32 -30.53
C ILE A 546 11.69 14.15 -30.87
N HIS A 547 11.93 15.21 -30.10
CA HIS A 547 13.01 16.18 -30.32
C HIS A 547 14.25 15.78 -29.52
N ILE A 548 14.97 14.75 -29.98
CA ILE A 548 16.18 14.22 -29.31
C ILE A 548 17.19 15.34 -28.98
N SER A 549 17.34 16.33 -29.84
CA SER A 549 18.25 17.47 -29.63
C SER A 549 17.98 18.26 -28.35
N ASN A 550 16.76 18.19 -27.81
CA ASN A 550 16.34 18.99 -26.66
C ASN A 550 16.64 18.29 -25.33
N TYR A 551 16.96 16.99 -25.35
CA TYR A 551 17.34 16.22 -24.16
C TYR A 551 18.63 15.41 -24.32
N GLN A 552 19.37 15.60 -25.42
CA GLN A 552 20.60 14.86 -25.72
C GLN A 552 21.66 14.96 -24.61
N ASP A 553 21.71 16.09 -23.92
CA ASP A 553 22.59 16.35 -22.78
C ASP A 553 22.27 15.48 -21.55
N LEU A 554 21.09 14.87 -21.47
CA LEU A 554 20.72 13.92 -20.42
C LEU A 554 21.23 12.49 -20.69
N LEU A 555 21.70 12.21 -21.91
CA LEU A 555 22.14 10.87 -22.33
C LEU A 555 23.60 10.53 -21.96
N GLY A 556 24.38 11.51 -21.50
CA GLY A 556 25.79 11.36 -21.10
C GLY A 556 26.80 11.97 -22.06
#